data_AF-A0AAW8BRF9-F1
#
_entry.id   AF-A0AAW8BRF9-F1
#
_cell.length_a   1.000
_cell.length_b   1.000
_cell.length_c   1.000
_cell.angle_alpha   90.00
_cell.angle_beta   90.00
_cell.angle_gamma   90.00
#
_symmetry.space_group_name_H-M   'P 1'
#
loop_
_entity.id
_entity.type
_entity.pdbx_description
1 polymer ?
#
loop_
_entity_poly.entity_id
_entity_poly.type
_entity_poly.pdbx_seq_one_letter_code
_entity_poly.pdbx_strand_id
1 'polypeptide(L)'
;MADVYRAPLRSRDDSIDPRATIGRARRLGRCGFGQQVRNPAEAERLAARVDRFAAAADGSFVWTRDQDGLFWLGRLDGPYFRDDDDDAVAVDLVHVRPCSWLDEPLLEAEVPAAVIATFRRGGRNFQQTHDGSVSQQTQRIWDRRRPQG
;
A
#
# COMPACT_ATOMS: atom_id res chain seq x y z
N MET A 1 -4.19 14.40 -12.07
CA MET A 1 -4.51 12.96 -12.18
C MET A 1 -3.97 12.29 -10.93
N ALA A 2 -4.67 11.36 -10.30
CA ALA A 2 -4.21 10.79 -9.02
C ALA A 2 -2.99 9.87 -9.24
N ASP A 3 -1.99 9.97 -8.37
CA ASP A 3 -0.87 9.04 -8.41
C ASP A 3 -1.31 7.62 -8.04
N VAL A 4 -0.58 6.62 -8.55
CA VAL A 4 -0.83 5.21 -8.27
C VAL A 4 0.43 4.58 -7.71
N TYR A 5 0.32 3.97 -6.54
CA TYR A 5 1.44 3.37 -5.82
C TYR A 5 1.25 1.87 -5.60
N ARG A 6 2.33 1.11 -5.74
CA ARG A 6 2.48 -0.22 -5.13
C ARG A 6 2.81 -0.03 -3.66
N ALA A 7 1.93 -0.49 -2.78
CA ALA A 7 2.09 -0.49 -1.33
C ALA A 7 1.85 -1.91 -0.82
N PRO A 8 2.86 -2.79 -0.77
CA PRO A 8 2.65 -4.21 -0.46
C PRO A 8 2.30 -4.47 1.02
N LEU A 9 2.36 -3.47 1.90
CA LEU A 9 2.02 -3.58 3.32
C LEU A 9 2.80 -4.71 4.02
N ARG A 10 4.13 -4.76 3.86
CA ARG A 10 4.97 -5.83 4.42
C ARG A 10 6.04 -5.30 5.35
N SER A 11 6.28 -6.06 6.42
CA SER A 11 7.51 -5.99 7.21
C SER A 11 8.72 -6.42 6.38
N ARG A 12 9.93 -6.04 6.82
CA ARG A 12 11.20 -6.64 6.37
C ARG A 12 11.69 -7.75 7.30
N ASP A 13 10.96 -8.01 8.38
CA ASP A 13 11.12 -9.19 9.22
C ASP A 13 10.28 -10.32 8.64
N ASP A 14 10.95 -11.36 8.15
CA ASP A 14 10.31 -12.51 7.52
C ASP A 14 9.60 -13.43 8.55
N SER A 15 9.81 -13.20 9.86
CA SER A 15 9.07 -13.90 10.92
C SER A 15 7.66 -13.36 11.13
N ILE A 16 7.37 -12.14 10.66
CA ILE A 16 6.05 -11.52 10.76
C ILE A 16 5.17 -12.00 9.61
N ASP A 17 4.01 -12.59 9.93
CA ASP A 17 3.06 -13.05 8.94
C ASP A 17 2.48 -11.87 8.12
N PRO A 18 2.73 -11.80 6.80
CA PRO A 18 2.20 -10.70 6.00
C PRO A 18 0.66 -10.69 5.90
N ARG A 19 -0.02 -11.82 6.15
CA ARG A 19 -1.49 -11.84 6.25
C ARG A 19 -1.97 -11.01 7.43
N ALA A 20 -1.25 -11.04 8.55
CA ALA A 20 -1.59 -10.24 9.73
C ALA A 20 -1.43 -8.74 9.45
N THR A 21 -0.33 -8.34 8.80
CA THR A 21 -0.08 -6.93 8.42
C THR A 21 -1.16 -6.40 7.47
N ILE A 22 -1.45 -7.12 6.36
CA ILE A 22 -2.48 -6.72 5.39
C ILE A 22 -3.87 -6.73 6.04
N GLY A 23 -4.17 -7.74 6.86
CA GLY A 23 -5.44 -7.85 7.58
C GLY A 23 -5.68 -6.67 8.52
N ARG A 24 -4.69 -6.30 9.36
CA ARG A 24 -4.78 -5.11 10.23
C ARG A 24 -4.97 -3.84 9.42
N ALA A 25 -4.15 -3.65 8.38
CA ALA A 25 -4.21 -2.48 7.53
C ALA A 25 -5.60 -2.26 6.94
N ARG A 26 -6.22 -3.32 6.41
CA ARG A 26 -7.57 -3.24 5.85
C ARG A 26 -8.65 -3.01 6.89
N ARG A 27 -8.61 -3.76 8.01
CA ARG A 27 -9.61 -3.61 9.09
C ARG A 27 -9.65 -2.22 9.69
N LEU A 28 -8.49 -1.55 9.81
CA LEU A 28 -8.38 -0.24 10.45
C LEU A 28 -8.40 0.94 9.46
N GLY A 29 -8.57 0.68 8.16
CA GLY A 29 -8.49 1.73 7.14
C GLY A 29 -7.12 2.40 7.13
N ARG A 30 -6.07 1.60 6.99
CA ARG A 30 -4.66 2.04 6.99
C ARG A 30 -3.93 1.51 5.77
N CYS A 31 -2.98 2.30 5.29
CA CYS A 31 -1.94 1.88 4.35
C CYS A 31 -0.59 2.24 4.98
N GLY A 32 0.42 1.37 4.86
CA GLY A 32 1.69 1.62 5.51
C GLY A 32 2.74 0.55 5.29
N PHE A 33 3.80 0.64 6.09
CA PHE A 33 4.88 -0.35 6.12
C PHE A 33 5.63 -0.28 7.45
N GLY A 34 6.45 -1.29 7.67
CA GLY A 34 7.25 -1.43 8.87
C GLY A 34 8.53 -0.62 8.93
N GLN A 35 9.20 -0.70 10.07
CA GLN A 35 10.40 0.07 10.42
C GLN A 35 11.68 -0.76 10.49
N GLN A 36 11.61 -2.08 10.26
CA GLN A 36 12.75 -2.97 10.42
C GLN A 36 13.90 -2.64 9.47
N VAL A 37 15.09 -2.46 10.03
CA VAL A 37 16.34 -2.14 9.33
C VAL A 37 17.50 -2.92 9.96
N ARG A 38 18.44 -3.38 9.14
CA ARG A 38 19.55 -4.23 9.57
C ARG A 38 20.89 -3.49 9.67
N ASN A 39 20.97 -2.29 9.09
CA ASN A 39 22.18 -1.47 9.07
C ASN A 39 21.85 0.02 8.84
N PRO A 40 22.79 0.95 9.10
CA PRO A 40 22.56 2.39 8.93
C PRO A 40 22.11 2.79 7.52
N ALA A 41 22.66 2.16 6.47
CA ALA A 41 22.25 2.46 5.09
C ALA A 41 20.79 2.03 4.80
N GLU A 42 20.25 1.03 5.49
CA GLU A 42 18.83 0.69 5.43
C GLU A 42 17.96 1.71 6.17
N ALA A 43 18.46 2.26 7.29
CA ALA A 43 17.80 3.34 8.03
C ALA A 43 17.62 4.60 7.17
N GLU A 44 18.65 5.03 6.45
CA GLU A 44 18.57 6.15 5.50
C GLU A 44 17.55 5.89 4.38
N ARG A 45 17.54 4.67 3.83
CA ARG A 45 16.56 4.26 2.80
C ARG A 45 15.14 4.15 3.33
N LEU A 46 14.97 3.86 4.62
CA LEU A 46 13.67 3.88 5.30
C LEU A 46 13.21 5.33 5.48
N ALA A 47 14.06 6.23 6.00
CA ALA A 47 13.73 7.65 6.15
C ALA A 47 13.28 8.27 4.82
N ALA A 48 14.07 8.10 3.75
CA ALA A 48 13.71 8.58 2.41
C ALA A 48 12.45 7.91 1.81
N ARG A 49 11.98 6.79 2.37
CA ARG A 49 10.70 6.16 2.01
C ARG A 49 9.56 6.73 2.81
N VAL A 50 9.76 6.96 4.11
CA VAL A 50 8.81 7.66 4.97
C VAL A 50 8.53 9.05 4.41
N ASP A 51 9.56 9.81 4.02
CA ASP A 51 9.38 11.16 3.45
C ASP A 51 8.54 11.13 2.18
N ARG A 52 8.85 10.23 1.23
CA ARG A 52 8.05 10.06 0.00
C ARG A 52 6.63 9.59 0.28
N PHE A 53 6.44 8.75 1.29
CA PHE A 53 5.12 8.24 1.67
C PHE A 53 4.26 9.33 2.32
N ALA A 54 4.86 10.14 3.20
CA ALA A 54 4.22 11.30 3.80
C ALA A 54 3.88 12.38 2.77
N ALA A 55 4.76 12.59 1.78
CA ALA A 55 4.57 13.59 0.73
C ALA A 55 3.58 13.18 -0.38
N ALA A 56 3.17 11.91 -0.46
CA ALA A 56 2.21 11.49 -1.49
C ALA A 56 0.87 12.23 -1.31
N ALA A 57 0.27 12.70 -2.39
CA ALA A 57 -0.97 13.48 -2.31
C ALA A 57 -2.12 12.65 -1.71
N ASP A 58 -2.96 13.28 -0.90
CA ASP A 58 -4.27 12.70 -0.55
C ASP A 58 -5.07 12.42 -1.82
N GLY A 59 -5.85 11.34 -1.79
CA GLY A 59 -6.56 10.84 -2.95
C GLY A 59 -5.72 9.99 -3.91
N SER A 60 -4.43 9.80 -3.65
CA SER A 60 -3.59 8.84 -4.39
C SER A 60 -4.08 7.41 -4.19
N PHE A 61 -4.01 6.60 -5.25
CA PHE A 61 -4.36 5.18 -5.19
C PHE A 61 -3.20 4.34 -4.72
N VAL A 62 -3.52 3.30 -3.95
CA VAL A 62 -2.58 2.28 -3.49
C VAL A 62 -3.08 0.90 -3.87
N TRP A 63 -2.19 0.08 -4.39
CA TRP A 63 -2.43 -1.32 -4.68
C TRP A 63 -1.59 -2.18 -3.73
N THR A 64 -2.20 -3.21 -3.14
CA THR A 64 -1.49 -4.30 -2.46
C THR A 64 -1.86 -5.65 -3.06
N ARG A 65 -1.00 -6.64 -2.90
CA ARG A 65 -1.24 -8.03 -3.29
C ARG A 65 -1.09 -8.92 -2.06
N ASP A 66 -2.14 -9.65 -1.73
CA ASP A 66 -2.12 -10.57 -0.61
C ASP A 66 -1.44 -11.91 -0.95
N GLN A 67 -1.45 -12.81 0.02
CA GLN A 67 -0.78 -14.09 -0.05
C GLN A 67 -1.55 -15.13 -0.88
N ASP A 68 -2.84 -14.87 -1.17
CA ASP A 68 -3.65 -15.68 -2.09
C ASP A 68 -3.52 -15.16 -3.53
N GLY A 69 -2.69 -14.13 -3.73
CA GLY A 69 -2.41 -13.54 -5.03
C GLY A 69 -3.45 -12.51 -5.48
N LEU A 70 -4.43 -12.20 -4.62
CA LEU A 70 -5.50 -11.24 -4.88
C LEU A 70 -5.02 -9.81 -4.69
N PHE A 71 -5.60 -8.89 -5.44
CA PHE A 71 -5.22 -7.48 -5.43
C PHE A 71 -6.24 -6.64 -4.69
N TRP A 72 -5.76 -5.79 -3.78
CA TRP A 72 -6.59 -4.84 -3.06
C TRP A 72 -6.27 -3.43 -3.53
N LEU A 73 -7.32 -2.68 -3.83
CA LEU A 73 -7.25 -1.28 -4.19
C LEU A 73 -7.71 -0.42 -3.02
N GLY A 74 -6.89 0.56 -2.66
CA GLY A 74 -7.22 1.58 -1.67
C GLY A 74 -6.90 2.98 -2.17
N ARG A 75 -7.33 3.97 -1.40
CA ARG A 75 -7.10 5.40 -1.64
C ARG A 75 -6.66 6.07 -0.34
N LEU A 76 -5.54 6.80 -0.38
CA LEU A 76 -5.05 7.54 0.78
C LEU A 76 -6.00 8.70 1.10
N ASP A 77 -6.39 8.85 2.36
CA ASP A 77 -7.42 9.81 2.79
C ASP A 77 -7.01 10.65 4.00
N GLY A 78 -5.70 10.72 4.31
CA GLY A 78 -5.21 11.59 5.36
C GLY A 78 -3.69 11.59 5.55
N PRO A 79 -3.22 12.38 6.53
CA PRO A 79 -1.80 12.61 6.76
C PRO A 79 -1.09 11.37 7.30
N TYR A 80 0.22 11.36 7.10
CA TYR A 80 1.11 10.38 7.73
C TYR A 80 1.12 10.55 9.24
N PHE A 81 1.15 9.42 9.95
CA PHE A 81 1.51 9.34 11.34
C PHE A 81 2.24 8.03 11.61
N ARG A 82 2.94 7.98 12.75
CA ARG A 82 3.52 6.76 13.27
C ARG A 82 2.54 6.13 14.26
N ASP A 83 2.17 4.88 14.04
CA ASP A 83 1.33 4.08 14.93
C ASP A 83 2.23 3.29 15.87
N ASP A 84 2.30 3.74 17.12
CA ASP A 84 3.11 3.12 18.18
C ASP A 84 2.26 2.21 19.09
N ASP A 85 1.02 1.87 18.70
CA ASP A 85 0.21 0.85 19.36
C ASP A 85 0.92 -0.51 19.33
N ASP A 86 0.89 -1.24 20.46
CA ASP A 86 1.52 -2.56 20.59
C ASP A 86 1.06 -3.53 19.49
N ASP A 87 -0.22 -3.48 19.08
CA ASP A 87 -0.72 -4.32 18.00
C ASP A 87 -0.17 -3.91 16.63
N ALA A 88 0.15 -2.62 16.43
CA ALA A 88 0.79 -2.13 15.20
C ALA A 88 2.27 -2.53 15.16
N VAL A 89 2.95 -2.45 16.30
CA VAL A 89 4.34 -2.88 16.46
C VAL A 89 4.47 -4.39 16.26
N ALA A 90 3.56 -5.20 16.81
CA ALA A 90 3.57 -6.66 16.72
C ALA A 90 3.50 -7.19 15.28
N VAL A 91 2.87 -6.45 14.36
CA VAL A 91 2.79 -6.81 12.92
C VAL A 91 3.65 -5.91 12.02
N ASP A 92 4.51 -5.09 12.63
CA ASP A 92 5.39 -4.11 12.01
C ASP A 92 4.68 -3.26 10.93
N LEU A 93 3.55 -2.67 11.33
CA LEU A 93 2.75 -1.72 10.55
C LEU A 93 2.71 -0.36 11.24
N VAL A 94 3.88 0.28 11.36
CA VAL A 94 4.04 1.48 12.19
C VAL A 94 4.07 2.78 11.40
N HIS A 95 4.55 2.78 10.15
CA HIS A 95 4.50 3.97 9.29
C HIS A 95 3.23 3.95 8.46
N VAL A 96 2.20 4.69 8.88
CA VAL A 96 0.85 4.55 8.33
C VAL A 96 0.25 5.87 7.88
N ARG A 97 -0.71 5.73 6.98
CA ARG A 97 -1.66 6.77 6.61
C ARG A 97 -3.07 6.20 6.65
N PRO A 98 -4.07 7.02 6.98
CA PRO A 98 -5.46 6.70 6.69
C PRO A 98 -5.62 6.25 5.22
N CYS A 99 -6.39 5.19 5.03
CA CYS A 99 -6.68 4.66 3.70
C CYS A 99 -8.05 3.99 3.64
N SER A 100 -8.87 4.46 2.70
CA SER A 100 -10.11 3.81 2.30
C SER A 100 -9.78 2.64 1.37
N TRP A 101 -10.08 1.41 1.76
CA TRP A 101 -9.96 0.23 0.90
C TRP A 101 -11.29 -0.07 0.21
N LEU A 102 -11.24 -0.79 -0.92
CA LEU A 102 -12.41 -1.52 -1.42
C LEU A 102 -12.70 -2.73 -0.52
N ASP A 103 -13.99 -3.07 -0.42
CA ASP A 103 -14.46 -4.17 0.45
C ASP A 103 -14.03 -5.54 -0.08
N GLU A 104 -14.07 -5.70 -1.40
CA GLU A 104 -13.71 -6.92 -2.11
C GLU A 104 -12.38 -6.79 -2.87
N PRO A 105 -11.62 -7.89 -2.98
CA PRO A 105 -10.41 -7.90 -3.78
C PRO A 105 -10.73 -8.04 -5.27
N LEU A 106 -9.70 -7.85 -6.07
CA LEU A 106 -9.71 -8.05 -7.51
C LEU A 106 -8.82 -9.22 -7.91
N LEU A 107 -9.26 -9.96 -8.91
CA LEU A 107 -8.44 -10.94 -9.61
C LEU A 107 -7.42 -10.22 -10.50
N GLU A 108 -6.30 -10.89 -10.78
CA GLU A 108 -5.23 -10.33 -11.62
C GLU A 108 -5.73 -9.84 -12.99
N ALA A 109 -6.70 -10.53 -13.59
CA ALA A 109 -7.28 -10.14 -14.89
C ALA A 109 -8.06 -8.81 -14.87
N GLU A 110 -8.47 -8.34 -13.69
CA GLU A 110 -9.19 -7.08 -13.51
C GLU A 110 -8.26 -5.90 -13.22
N VAL A 111 -6.98 -6.17 -12.97
CA VAL A 111 -5.99 -5.18 -12.53
C VAL A 111 -5.31 -4.53 -13.74
N PRO A 112 -5.02 -3.22 -13.71
CA PRO A 112 -4.24 -2.56 -14.76
C PRO A 112 -2.91 -3.27 -15.03
N ALA A 113 -2.57 -3.50 -16.30
CA ALA A 113 -1.35 -4.22 -16.69
C ALA A 113 -0.07 -3.59 -16.10
N ALA A 114 -0.02 -2.25 -16.00
CA ALA A 114 1.10 -1.53 -15.39
C ALA A 114 1.27 -1.84 -13.89
N VAL A 115 0.16 -2.04 -13.16
CA VAL A 115 0.20 -2.46 -11.74
C VAL A 115 0.72 -3.88 -11.66
N ILE A 116 0.20 -4.81 -12.47
CA ILE A 116 0.67 -6.20 -12.52
C ILE A 116 2.17 -6.26 -12.79
N ALA A 117 2.65 -5.54 -13.82
CA ALA A 117 4.06 -5.45 -14.17
C ALA A 117 4.91 -4.93 -13.01
N THR A 118 4.42 -3.92 -12.29
CA THR A 118 5.09 -3.35 -11.12
C THR A 118 5.21 -4.35 -9.97
N PHE A 119 4.19 -5.19 -9.75
CA PHE A 119 4.27 -6.27 -8.75
C PHE A 119 5.19 -7.41 -9.20
N ARG A 120 5.13 -7.83 -10.47
CA ARG A 120 5.96 -8.92 -11.03
C ARG A 120 7.45 -8.58 -11.03
N ARG A 121 7.82 -7.33 -11.32
CA ARG A 121 9.22 -6.86 -11.24
C ARG A 121 9.76 -6.97 -9.80
N GLY A 122 8.89 -6.98 -8.80
CA GLY A 122 9.28 -6.78 -7.41
C GLY A 122 9.80 -5.36 -7.20
N GLY A 123 10.41 -5.12 -6.04
CA GLY A 123 11.01 -3.83 -5.71
C GLY A 123 10.57 -3.29 -4.36
N ARG A 124 10.75 -1.97 -4.19
CA ARG A 124 10.65 -1.29 -2.89
C ARG A 124 9.22 -1.29 -2.35
N ASN A 125 9.07 -1.27 -1.03
CA ASN A 125 7.82 -0.86 -0.40
C ASN A 125 7.56 0.61 -0.76
N PHE A 126 6.33 0.92 -1.18
CA PHE A 126 5.88 2.23 -1.64
C PHE A 126 6.65 2.77 -2.86
N GLN A 127 6.24 2.31 -4.04
CA GLN A 127 6.78 2.68 -5.34
C GLN A 127 5.67 3.18 -6.26
N GLN A 128 5.86 4.33 -6.90
CA GLN A 128 4.92 4.86 -7.87
C GLN A 128 4.92 4.01 -9.16
N THR A 129 3.73 3.75 -9.70
CA THR A 129 3.52 3.07 -10.97
C THR A 129 3.40 4.15 -12.04
N HIS A 130 4.41 4.24 -12.90
CA HIS A 130 4.43 5.21 -14.00
C HIS A 130 3.92 4.56 -15.28
N ASP A 131 2.71 4.94 -15.68
CA ASP A 131 2.10 4.60 -16.97
C ASP A 131 1.04 5.66 -17.29
N GLY A 132 0.94 6.08 -18.55
CA GLY A 132 0.05 7.20 -18.93
C GLY A 132 -1.44 6.93 -18.70
N SER A 133 -1.83 5.65 -18.60
CA SER A 133 -3.22 5.21 -18.47
C SER A 133 -3.58 4.68 -17.08
N VAL A 134 -2.60 4.29 -16.25
CA VAL A 134 -2.84 3.57 -14.99
C VAL A 134 -3.74 4.32 -14.03
N SER A 135 -3.62 5.65 -13.97
CA SER A 135 -4.46 6.47 -13.09
C SER A 135 -5.93 6.43 -13.51
N GLN A 136 -6.23 6.61 -14.80
CA GLN A 136 -7.60 6.55 -15.31
C GLN A 136 -8.18 5.14 -15.20
N GLN A 137 -7.39 4.10 -15.48
CA GLN A 137 -7.84 2.71 -15.33
C GLN A 137 -8.16 2.38 -13.87
N THR A 138 -7.30 2.79 -12.94
CA THR A 138 -7.52 2.59 -11.50
C THR A 138 -8.75 3.36 -11.02
N GLN A 139 -8.93 4.61 -11.45
CA GLN A 139 -10.11 5.41 -11.12
C GLN A 139 -11.41 4.74 -11.59
N ARG A 140 -11.46 4.23 -12.83
CA ARG A 140 -12.66 3.53 -13.35
C ARG A 140 -13.00 2.28 -12.55
N ILE A 141 -11.99 1.56 -12.06
CA ILE A 141 -12.20 0.40 -11.19
C ILE A 141 -12.78 0.86 -9.85
N TRP A 142 -12.19 1.89 -9.24
CA TRP A 142 -12.65 2.48 -7.99
C TRP A 142 -14.12 2.92 -8.06
N ASP A 143 -14.47 3.68 -9.09
CA ASP A 143 -15.83 4.23 -9.27
C ASP A 143 -16.88 3.14 -9.52
N ARG A 144 -16.49 2.04 -10.16
CA ARG A 144 -17.40 0.90 -10.41
C ARG A 144 -17.64 0.07 -9.15
N ARG A 145 -16.62 -0.06 -8.30
CA ARG A 145 -16.62 -0.96 -7.13
C ARG A 145 -17.12 -0.28 -5.86
N ARG A 146 -17.15 1.06 -5.80
CA ARG A 146 -17.90 1.79 -4.76
C ARG A 146 -19.22 2.24 -5.37
N PRO A 147 -20.37 1.63 -5.01
CA PRO A 147 -21.65 2.23 -5.32
C PRO A 147 -21.63 3.66 -4.76
N GLN A 148 -21.99 4.64 -5.57
CA GLN A 148 -22.36 5.93 -5.01
C GLN A 148 -23.55 5.65 -4.09
N GLY A 149 -23.36 5.86 -2.78
CA GLY A 149 -24.48 5.90 -1.85
C GLY A 149 -25.45 7.00 -2.24
#